data_AF-A0A7W4FXF0-F1
#
_entry.id   AF-A0A7W4FXF0-F1
#
_cell.length_a   1.000
_cell.length_b   1.000
_cell.length_c   1.000
_cell.angle_alpha   90.00
_cell.angle_beta   90.00
_cell.angle_gamma   90.00
#
_symmetry.space_group_name_H-M   'P 1'
#
loop_
_entity.id
_entity.type
_entity.pdbx_description
1 polymer ?
#
loop_
_entity_poly.entity_id
_entity_poly.type
_entity_poly.pdbx_seq_one_letter_code
_entity_poly.pdbx_strand_id
1 'polypeptide(L)'
;MYKSLEDVPVEIREFYEVVENTVSLIERDKVLFDGVMQSISLRHSRSVIDAALRKAIEWDHFAVNHDGYLSWVYELALWEQEQLDNEGNEEYQPSAKPTHPVIDIESYRKYYQVIIVPISNIENPLATFVDTIDDDLFIINRVHDTEPKPKAEIDTIKKLEGIEFNGVKCSATKEDMWGLSSVEALVRSGAPINFNFDSGETLLLTPANIDEFQAIWVPFRMSFFTATSQT
;
A
#
# COMPACT_ATOMS: atom_id res chain seq x y z
N MET A 1 28.50 -13.37 -29.78
CA MET A 1 27.80 -14.56 -29.25
C MET A 1 28.68 -15.16 -28.18
N TYR A 2 28.16 -15.30 -26.96
CA TYR A 2 28.89 -15.80 -25.81
C TYR A 2 29.15 -17.31 -25.94
N LYS A 3 30.25 -17.82 -25.37
CA LYS A 3 30.62 -19.24 -25.47
C LYS A 3 30.18 -20.02 -24.23
N SER A 4 30.19 -19.36 -23.08
CA SER A 4 29.64 -19.79 -21.80
C SER A 4 28.66 -18.74 -21.26
N LEU A 5 27.71 -19.15 -20.43
CA LEU A 5 26.84 -18.23 -19.68
C LEU A 5 27.67 -17.38 -18.68
N GLU A 6 28.84 -17.87 -18.29
CA GLU A 6 29.82 -17.15 -17.46
C GLU A 6 30.44 -15.95 -18.18
N ASP A 7 30.49 -15.96 -19.52
CA ASP A 7 30.98 -14.84 -20.33
C ASP A 7 29.97 -13.67 -20.41
N VAL A 8 28.71 -13.91 -20.01
CA VAL A 8 27.63 -12.91 -20.06
C VAL A 8 27.72 -11.99 -18.84
N PRO A 9 27.68 -10.65 -19.00
CA PRO A 9 27.63 -9.71 -17.88
C PRO A 9 26.49 -10.03 -16.92
N VAL A 10 26.71 -9.84 -15.62
CA VAL A 10 25.78 -10.26 -14.56
C VAL A 10 24.44 -9.52 -14.69
N GLU A 11 24.50 -8.27 -15.12
CA GLU A 11 23.40 -7.32 -15.31
C GLU A 11 22.40 -7.76 -16.39
N ILE A 12 22.83 -8.55 -17.38
CA ILE A 12 21.98 -9.01 -18.50
C ILE A 12 21.83 -10.53 -18.58
N ARG A 13 22.44 -11.27 -17.65
CA ARG A 13 22.46 -12.74 -17.66
C ARG A 13 21.07 -13.37 -17.56
N GLU A 14 20.11 -12.68 -16.95
CA GLU A 14 18.71 -13.12 -16.85
C GLU A 14 17.99 -13.24 -18.20
N PHE A 15 18.54 -12.63 -19.26
CA PHE A 15 17.99 -12.67 -20.62
C PHE A 15 18.60 -13.79 -21.48
N TYR A 16 19.45 -14.66 -20.92
CA TYR A 16 20.11 -15.74 -21.65
C TYR A 16 19.87 -17.11 -21.00
N GLU A 17 19.77 -18.14 -21.83
CA GLU A 17 19.66 -19.55 -21.42
C GLU A 17 20.65 -20.45 -22.17
N VAL A 18 20.83 -21.68 -21.68
CA VAL A 18 21.70 -22.68 -22.33
C VAL A 18 20.85 -23.79 -22.94
N VAL A 19 20.84 -23.84 -24.28
CA VAL A 19 20.09 -24.82 -25.08
C VAL A 19 21.09 -25.67 -25.87
N GLU A 20 21.06 -26.99 -25.68
CA GLU A 20 21.91 -27.95 -26.41
C GLU A 20 23.42 -27.58 -26.42
N ASN A 21 23.95 -27.13 -25.28
CA ASN A 21 25.32 -26.61 -25.09
C ASN A 21 25.65 -25.32 -25.88
N THR A 22 24.64 -24.54 -26.27
CA THR A 22 24.79 -23.20 -26.86
C THR A 22 24.11 -22.15 -25.98
N VAL A 23 24.67 -20.94 -25.91
CA VAL A 23 24.09 -19.81 -25.17
C VAL A 23 23.16 -19.03 -26.11
N SER A 24 21.88 -19.01 -25.76
CA SER A 24 20.79 -18.42 -26.55
C SER A 24 20.15 -17.25 -25.81
N LEU A 25 19.72 -16.24 -26.56
CA LEU A 25 18.93 -15.11 -26.05
C LEU A 25 17.48 -15.58 -25.83
N ILE A 26 16.90 -15.24 -24.68
CA ILE A 26 15.48 -15.45 -24.40
C ILE A 26 14.69 -14.35 -25.11
N GLU A 27 14.34 -14.58 -26.38
CA GLU A 27 13.51 -13.65 -27.15
C GLU A 27 12.14 -13.50 -26.48
N ARG A 28 11.84 -12.28 -26.01
CA ARG A 28 10.53 -11.92 -25.47
C ARG A 28 9.59 -11.54 -26.62
N ASP A 29 8.32 -11.93 -26.51
CA ASP A 29 7.27 -11.46 -27.43
C ASP A 29 7.27 -9.92 -27.46
N LYS A 30 7.61 -9.33 -28.61
CA LYS A 30 7.59 -7.87 -28.76
C LYS A 30 6.17 -7.34 -28.73
N VAL A 31 5.73 -6.93 -27.55
CA VAL A 31 4.48 -6.21 -27.31
C VAL A 31 4.84 -4.80 -26.89
N LEU A 32 4.35 -3.81 -27.62
CA LEU A 32 4.52 -2.39 -27.28
C LEU A 32 3.29 -1.88 -26.54
N PHE A 33 3.46 -0.82 -25.74
CA PHE A 33 2.34 -0.15 -25.07
C PHE A 33 1.24 0.29 -26.05
N ASP A 34 1.58 0.64 -27.29
CA ASP A 34 0.60 0.94 -28.35
C ASP A 34 -0.40 -0.22 -28.59
N GLY A 35 0.04 -1.48 -28.50
CA GLY A 35 -0.83 -2.65 -28.63
C GLY A 35 -1.76 -2.85 -27.42
N VAL A 36 -1.32 -2.43 -26.24
CA VAL A 36 -2.15 -2.36 -25.02
C VAL A 36 -3.20 -1.26 -25.17
N MET A 37 -2.78 -0.07 -25.59
CA MET A 37 -3.66 1.07 -25.86
C MET A 37 -4.68 0.78 -26.96
N GLN A 38 -4.30 -0.01 -27.98
CA GLN A 38 -5.22 -0.52 -28.98
C GLN A 38 -6.24 -1.50 -28.37
N SER A 39 -5.81 -2.43 -27.52
CA SER A 39 -6.71 -3.39 -26.83
C SER A 39 -7.71 -2.69 -25.89
N ILE A 40 -7.26 -1.61 -25.23
CA ILE A 40 -8.12 -0.71 -24.44
C ILE A 40 -9.12 0.01 -25.35
N SER A 41 -8.64 0.58 -26.47
CA SER A 41 -9.48 1.30 -27.44
C SER A 41 -10.56 0.42 -28.07
N LEU A 42 -10.27 -0.87 -28.28
CA LEU A 42 -11.21 -1.88 -28.77
C LEU A 42 -12.16 -2.43 -27.69
N ARG A 43 -12.09 -1.93 -26.45
CA ARG A 43 -12.93 -2.34 -25.32
C ARG A 43 -12.91 -3.85 -25.06
N HIS A 44 -11.74 -4.47 -25.21
CA HIS A 44 -11.55 -5.86 -24.80
C HIS A 44 -11.82 -6.04 -23.29
N SER A 45 -12.09 -7.28 -22.86
CA SER A 45 -12.27 -7.57 -21.44
C SER A 45 -11.02 -7.21 -20.65
N ARG A 46 -11.20 -6.82 -19.37
CA ARG A 46 -10.08 -6.42 -18.50
C ARG A 46 -8.98 -7.49 -18.47
N SER A 47 -9.34 -8.77 -18.45
CA SER A 47 -8.41 -9.91 -18.55
C SER A 47 -7.53 -9.93 -19.82
N VAL A 48 -8.03 -9.45 -20.95
CA VAL A 48 -7.26 -9.36 -22.21
C VAL A 48 -6.35 -8.13 -22.19
N ILE A 49 -6.84 -7.02 -21.64
CA ILE A 49 -6.06 -5.79 -21.45
C ILE A 49 -4.88 -6.07 -20.51
N ASP A 50 -5.13 -6.65 -19.32
CA ASP A 50 -4.11 -6.97 -18.32
C ASP A 50 -3.05 -7.94 -18.85
N ALA A 51 -3.44 -8.88 -19.73
CA ALA A 51 -2.53 -9.85 -20.35
C ALA A 51 -1.63 -9.20 -21.42
N ALA A 52 -2.18 -8.34 -22.28
CA ALA A 52 -1.39 -7.56 -23.24
C ALA A 52 -0.43 -6.61 -22.53
N LEU A 53 -0.93 -5.96 -21.49
CA LEU A 53 -0.21 -5.02 -20.64
C LEU A 53 0.98 -5.64 -19.91
N ARG A 54 0.82 -6.87 -19.39
CA ARG A 54 1.95 -7.62 -18.81
C ARG A 54 3.07 -7.85 -19.81
N LYS A 55 2.74 -8.29 -21.03
CA LYS A 55 3.73 -8.50 -22.09
C LYS A 55 4.44 -7.22 -22.50
N ALA A 56 3.74 -6.08 -22.50
CA ALA A 56 4.37 -4.78 -22.78
C ALA A 56 5.39 -4.38 -21.71
N ILE A 57 5.08 -4.63 -20.43
CA ILE A 57 6.00 -4.41 -19.31
C ILE A 57 7.21 -5.36 -19.40
N GLU A 58 6.99 -6.65 -19.67
CA GLU A 58 8.07 -7.64 -19.85
C GLU A 58 8.99 -7.29 -21.04
N TRP A 59 8.42 -6.82 -22.15
CA TRP A 59 9.19 -6.39 -23.32
C TRP A 59 10.01 -5.12 -23.04
N ASP A 60 9.42 -4.11 -22.40
CA ASP A 60 10.10 -2.85 -22.13
C ASP A 60 11.21 -3.03 -21.08
N HIS A 61 11.00 -3.88 -20.07
CA HIS A 61 12.05 -4.30 -19.14
C HIS A 61 13.23 -4.97 -19.87
N PHE A 62 12.95 -5.88 -20.81
CA PHE A 62 13.96 -6.49 -21.67
C PHE A 62 14.69 -5.42 -22.51
N ALA A 63 13.97 -4.54 -23.21
CA ALA A 63 14.57 -3.57 -24.11
C ALA A 63 15.50 -2.58 -23.38
N VAL A 64 15.11 -2.11 -22.19
CA VAL A 64 15.90 -1.17 -21.40
C VAL A 64 17.11 -1.86 -20.75
N ASN A 65 16.91 -3.00 -20.08
CA ASN A 65 17.98 -3.66 -19.32
C ASN A 65 18.90 -4.54 -20.17
N HIS A 66 18.47 -5.04 -21.34
CA HIS A 66 19.34 -5.81 -22.24
C HIS A 66 19.94 -4.92 -23.35
N ASP A 67 19.10 -4.48 -24.30
CA ASP A 67 19.58 -3.76 -25.49
C ASP A 67 20.14 -2.39 -25.12
N GLY A 68 19.46 -1.67 -24.22
CA GLY A 68 19.92 -0.41 -23.66
C GLY A 68 21.25 -0.55 -22.91
N TYR A 69 21.39 -1.56 -22.05
CA TYR A 69 22.65 -1.83 -21.33
C TYR A 69 23.81 -2.09 -22.29
N LEU A 70 23.60 -2.91 -23.33
CA LEU A 70 24.63 -3.22 -24.31
C LEU A 70 25.06 -1.97 -25.12
N SER A 71 24.11 -1.09 -25.47
CA SER A 71 24.41 0.22 -26.07
C SER A 71 25.24 1.09 -25.11
N TRP A 72 24.81 1.19 -23.85
CA TRP A 72 25.48 1.97 -22.83
C TRP A 72 26.91 1.48 -22.53
N VAL A 73 27.15 0.18 -22.44
CA VAL A 73 28.52 -0.38 -22.25
C VAL A 73 29.43 0.02 -23.42
N TYR A 74 28.90 -0.03 -24.66
CA TYR A 74 29.65 0.37 -25.85
C TYR A 74 29.94 1.89 -25.88
N GLU A 75 28.93 2.72 -25.61
CA GLU A 75 29.07 4.17 -25.51
C GLU A 75 30.03 4.58 -24.39
N LEU A 76 29.98 3.90 -23.24
CA LEU A 76 30.89 4.11 -22.12
C LEU A 76 32.34 3.80 -22.51
N ALA A 77 32.59 2.66 -23.15
CA ALA A 77 33.93 2.28 -23.60
C ALA A 77 34.50 3.28 -24.63
N LEU A 78 33.67 3.81 -25.53
CA LEU A 78 34.07 4.88 -26.45
C LEU A 78 34.40 6.18 -25.70
N TRP A 79 33.56 6.58 -24.75
CA TRP A 79 33.78 7.77 -23.93
C TRP A 79 35.07 7.67 -23.11
N GLU A 80 35.34 6.51 -22.50
CA GLU A 80 36.57 6.25 -21.74
C GLU A 80 37.82 6.29 -22.63
N GLN A 81 37.76 5.75 -23.85
CA GLN A 81 38.84 5.87 -24.83
C GLN A 81 39.07 7.33 -25.25
N GLU A 82 37.99 8.11 -25.46
CA GLU A 82 38.07 9.54 -25.79
C GLU A 82 38.79 10.35 -24.68
N GLN A 83 38.58 9.98 -23.41
CA GLN A 83 39.27 10.63 -22.29
C GLN A 83 40.78 10.32 -22.27
N LEU A 84 41.18 9.09 -22.61
CA LEU A 84 42.58 8.67 -22.68
C LEU A 84 43.31 9.31 -23.86
N ASP A 85 42.67 9.34 -25.03
CA ASP A 85 43.28 9.91 -26.26
C ASP A 85 43.52 11.43 -26.18
N ASN A 86 42.83 12.12 -25.26
CA ASN A 86 42.97 13.55 -25.00
C ASN A 86 43.68 13.87 -23.66
N GLU A 87 44.28 12.89 -22.99
CA GLU A 87 44.97 13.10 -21.71
C GLU A 87 46.13 14.11 -21.86
N GLY A 88 46.01 15.26 -21.17
CA GLY A 88 46.98 16.35 -21.24
C GLY A 88 46.70 17.43 -22.31
N ASN A 89 45.59 17.34 -23.05
CA ASN A 89 45.16 18.40 -23.97
C ASN A 89 44.40 19.51 -23.21
N GLU A 90 45.05 20.64 -22.93
CA GLU A 90 44.46 21.78 -22.20
C GLU A 90 43.28 22.47 -22.93
N GLU A 91 43.13 22.28 -24.25
CA GLU A 91 42.02 22.84 -25.03
C GLU A 91 40.83 21.88 -25.17
N TYR A 92 40.96 20.62 -24.74
CA TYR A 92 39.89 19.62 -24.84
C TYR A 92 38.81 19.85 -23.77
N GLN A 93 37.53 19.79 -24.21
CA GLN A 93 36.38 19.81 -23.31
C GLN A 93 35.70 18.43 -23.38
N PRO A 94 35.67 17.67 -22.27
CA PRO A 94 35.13 16.32 -22.28
C PRO A 94 33.63 16.30 -22.53
N SER A 95 33.20 15.36 -23.37
CA SER A 95 31.80 15.02 -23.57
C SER A 95 31.19 14.49 -22.26
N ALA A 96 29.87 14.63 -22.08
CA ALA A 96 29.19 14.14 -20.88
C ALA A 96 29.24 12.61 -20.82
N LYS A 97 29.61 12.04 -19.67
CA LYS A 97 29.64 10.58 -19.47
C LYS A 97 28.26 9.96 -19.75
N PRO A 98 28.15 8.89 -20.56
CA PRO A 98 26.88 8.26 -20.85
C PRO A 98 26.26 7.65 -19.59
N THR A 99 24.97 7.94 -19.36
CA THR A 99 24.19 7.49 -18.21
C THR A 99 23.65 6.09 -18.45
N HIS A 100 23.75 5.21 -17.44
CA HIS A 100 23.14 3.88 -17.48
C HIS A 100 21.62 4.00 -17.70
N PRO A 101 21.01 3.26 -18.62
CA PRO A 101 19.56 3.30 -18.84
C PRO A 101 18.83 2.80 -17.61
N VAL A 102 17.73 3.45 -17.22
CA VAL A 102 16.93 3.04 -16.07
C VAL A 102 15.50 2.89 -16.54
N ILE A 103 14.88 1.77 -16.18
CA ILE A 103 13.45 1.53 -16.40
C ILE A 103 12.66 2.64 -15.70
N ASP A 104 11.77 3.29 -16.46
CA ASP A 104 10.79 4.21 -15.88
C ASP A 104 9.72 3.42 -15.11
N ILE A 105 10.06 3.14 -13.86
CA ILE A 105 9.20 2.54 -12.84
C ILE A 105 7.86 3.31 -12.76
N GLU A 106 7.84 4.64 -12.88
CA GLU A 106 6.60 5.42 -12.86
C GLU A 106 5.69 5.18 -14.07
N SER A 107 6.22 4.62 -15.17
CA SER A 107 5.43 4.29 -16.37
C SER A 107 4.71 2.95 -16.30
N TYR A 108 5.25 1.88 -15.70
CA TYR A 108 4.41 0.69 -15.45
C TYR A 108 3.53 0.82 -14.21
N ARG A 109 3.75 1.87 -13.41
CA ARG A 109 2.97 2.17 -12.21
C ARG A 109 1.49 2.30 -12.50
N LYS A 110 1.19 2.73 -13.72
CA LYS A 110 -0.14 3.04 -14.25
C LYS A 110 -1.07 1.84 -14.47
N TYR A 111 -0.86 0.68 -13.80
CA TYR A 111 -1.41 -0.59 -14.32
C TYR A 111 -1.84 -1.81 -13.42
N TYR A 112 -1.29 -2.21 -12.23
CA TYR A 112 -1.21 -3.69 -11.94
C TYR A 112 -1.65 -4.44 -10.63
N GLN A 113 -1.31 -4.04 -9.38
CA GLN A 113 -1.09 -4.96 -8.24
C GLN A 113 -2.02 -4.77 -7.02
N VAL A 114 -2.92 -5.73 -6.78
CA VAL A 114 -4.07 -5.57 -5.89
C VAL A 114 -3.77 -5.40 -4.38
N ILE A 115 -4.18 -4.27 -3.77
CA ILE A 115 -4.28 -4.05 -2.30
C ILE A 115 -5.68 -4.40 -1.85
N ILE A 116 -5.85 -5.18 -0.78
CA ILE A 116 -7.18 -5.45 -0.21
C ILE A 116 -7.44 -4.47 0.93
N VAL A 117 -8.51 -3.67 0.83
CA VAL A 117 -8.87 -2.69 1.85
C VAL A 117 -9.44 -3.41 3.08
N PRO A 118 -8.91 -3.15 4.30
CA PRO A 118 -9.39 -3.80 5.52
C PRO A 118 -10.83 -3.38 5.83
N ILE A 119 -11.65 -4.36 6.21
CA ILE A 119 -13.08 -4.18 6.49
C ILE A 119 -13.28 -3.67 7.92
N SER A 120 -14.28 -2.82 8.11
CA SER A 120 -14.67 -2.33 9.43
C SER A 120 -15.20 -3.45 10.32
N ASN A 121 -14.88 -3.41 11.62
CA ASN A 121 -15.33 -4.43 12.59
C ASN A 121 -16.87 -4.47 12.79
N ILE A 122 -17.57 -3.39 12.42
CA ILE A 122 -19.04 -3.23 12.43
C ILE A 122 -19.73 -3.73 11.14
N GLU A 123 -18.97 -4.28 10.20
CA GLU A 123 -19.45 -4.76 8.90
C GLU A 123 -19.18 -6.26 8.70
N ASN A 124 -19.99 -6.91 7.87
CA ASN A 124 -19.77 -8.28 7.39
C ASN A 124 -19.31 -8.24 5.92
N PRO A 125 -18.26 -8.98 5.53
CA PRO A 125 -17.90 -9.16 4.13
C PRO A 125 -18.99 -9.93 3.36
N LEU A 126 -19.34 -9.42 2.19
CA LEU A 126 -20.04 -10.18 1.15
C LEU A 126 -19.03 -10.89 0.23
N ALA A 127 -19.55 -11.81 -0.60
CA ALA A 127 -18.76 -12.59 -1.56
C ALA A 127 -18.43 -11.83 -2.86
N THR A 128 -18.86 -10.57 -2.97
CA THR A 128 -18.62 -9.69 -4.12
C THR A 128 -17.62 -8.59 -3.74
N PHE A 129 -16.97 -8.04 -4.77
CA PHE A 129 -15.84 -7.13 -4.62
C PHE A 129 -15.96 -5.97 -5.61
N VAL A 130 -15.53 -4.81 -5.16
CA VAL A 130 -15.31 -3.63 -6.00
C VAL A 130 -13.81 -3.41 -6.11
N ASP A 131 -13.25 -3.78 -7.27
CA ASP A 131 -11.87 -3.49 -7.62
C ASP A 131 -11.74 -2.03 -8.05
N THR A 132 -10.96 -1.25 -7.30
CA THR A 132 -10.56 0.12 -7.63
C THR A 132 -9.08 0.08 -8.02
N ILE A 133 -8.68 0.69 -9.13
CA ILE A 133 -7.29 0.66 -9.60
C ILE A 133 -6.53 1.88 -9.04
N ASP A 134 -5.24 1.73 -8.67
CA ASP A 134 -4.39 2.78 -8.11
C ASP A 134 -3.01 2.76 -8.79
N ASP A 135 -3.01 3.52 -9.87
CA ASP A 135 -2.03 3.60 -10.94
C ASP A 135 -0.76 4.40 -10.57
N ASP A 136 -0.61 4.83 -9.31
CA ASP A 136 0.51 5.65 -8.83
C ASP A 136 1.49 4.87 -7.93
N LEU A 137 1.08 3.67 -7.46
CA LEU A 137 1.93 2.76 -6.70
C LEU A 137 2.23 1.41 -7.39
N PHE A 138 1.75 1.21 -8.63
CA PHE A 138 1.60 -0.07 -9.34
C PHE A 138 0.39 -0.87 -8.86
N ILE A 139 -0.65 -0.30 -8.23
CA ILE A 139 -1.58 -1.07 -7.36
C ILE A 139 -3.07 -1.08 -7.80
N ILE A 140 -3.91 -1.87 -7.10
CA ILE A 140 -5.37 -1.99 -7.32
C ILE A 140 -6.09 -2.20 -5.96
N ASN A 141 -6.62 -1.16 -5.34
CA ASN A 141 -7.45 -1.26 -4.13
C ASN A 141 -8.77 -2.05 -4.33
N ARG A 142 -8.76 -3.36 -4.03
CA ARG A 142 -9.91 -4.26 -3.93
C ARG A 142 -10.64 -4.07 -2.59
N VAL A 143 -11.88 -3.62 -2.67
CA VAL A 143 -12.79 -3.47 -1.53
C VAL A 143 -13.80 -4.61 -1.56
N HIS A 144 -14.13 -5.21 -0.41
CA HIS A 144 -15.29 -6.09 -0.31
C HIS A 144 -16.57 -5.27 -0.36
N ASP A 145 -17.62 -5.76 -1.03
CA ASP A 145 -18.96 -5.30 -0.69
C ASP A 145 -19.27 -5.74 0.74
N THR A 146 -19.98 -4.90 1.50
CA THR A 146 -20.28 -5.19 2.91
C THR A 146 -21.74 -4.95 3.25
N GLU A 147 -22.21 -5.62 4.31
CA GLU A 147 -23.47 -5.31 4.96
C GLU A 147 -23.23 -4.93 6.43
N PRO A 148 -24.02 -3.99 7.01
CA PRO A 148 -23.87 -3.63 8.40
C PRO A 148 -24.28 -4.79 9.30
N LYS A 149 -23.50 -5.03 10.35
CA LYS A 149 -23.86 -6.01 11.39
C LYS A 149 -25.15 -5.63 12.10
N PRO A 150 -25.83 -6.59 12.76
CA PRO A 150 -27.02 -6.29 13.54
C PRO A 150 -26.76 -5.17 14.56
N LYS A 151 -27.70 -4.23 14.71
CA LYS A 151 -27.53 -3.03 15.57
C LYS A 151 -27.02 -3.37 16.97
N ALA A 152 -27.50 -4.46 17.58
CA ALA A 152 -27.05 -4.90 18.91
C ALA A 152 -25.56 -5.27 18.97
N GLU A 153 -24.99 -5.83 17.90
CA GLU A 153 -23.56 -6.14 17.79
C GLU A 153 -22.75 -4.84 17.58
N ILE A 154 -23.22 -3.96 16.68
CA ILE A 154 -22.61 -2.63 16.45
C ILE A 154 -22.58 -1.81 17.75
N ASP A 155 -23.68 -1.76 18.49
CA ASP A 155 -23.78 -1.05 19.77
C ASP A 155 -22.87 -1.68 20.84
N THR A 156 -22.59 -2.98 20.76
CA THR A 156 -21.64 -3.67 21.66
C THR A 156 -20.20 -3.31 21.32
N ILE A 157 -19.83 -3.33 20.04
CA ILE A 157 -18.51 -2.92 19.53
C ILE A 157 -18.23 -1.46 19.93
N LYS A 158 -19.15 -0.54 19.64
CA LYS A 158 -19.00 0.89 19.95
C LYS A 158 -18.90 1.19 21.45
N LYS A 159 -19.62 0.43 22.29
CA LYS A 159 -19.47 0.55 23.75
C LYS A 159 -18.08 0.16 24.23
N LEU A 160 -17.46 -0.84 23.60
CA LEU A 160 -16.13 -1.32 23.94
C LEU A 160 -15.01 -0.41 23.38
N GLU A 161 -15.20 0.14 22.17
CA GLU A 161 -14.27 1.14 21.59
C GLU A 161 -14.20 2.42 22.43
N GLY A 162 -15.33 2.84 22.99
CA GLY A 162 -15.41 3.93 23.96
C GLY A 162 -15.25 5.33 23.36
N ILE A 163 -14.93 6.28 24.24
CA ILE A 163 -14.48 7.63 23.86
C ILE A 163 -13.10 7.93 24.42
N GLU A 164 -12.34 8.79 23.76
CA GLU A 164 -11.05 9.22 24.25
C GLU A 164 -11.18 10.37 25.26
N PHE A 165 -10.53 10.23 26.42
CA PHE A 165 -10.36 11.30 27.40
C PHE A 165 -8.91 11.27 27.92
N ASN A 166 -8.18 12.37 27.77
CA ASN A 166 -6.77 12.47 28.17
C ASN A 166 -5.88 11.31 27.66
N GLY A 167 -6.12 10.86 26.43
CA GLY A 167 -5.41 9.73 25.81
C GLY A 167 -5.88 8.33 26.21
N VAL A 168 -6.93 8.23 27.06
CA VAL A 168 -7.47 6.97 27.56
C VAL A 168 -8.80 6.64 26.87
N LYS A 169 -8.95 5.43 26.31
CA LYS A 169 -10.21 4.95 25.73
C LYS A 169 -11.17 4.44 26.81
N CYS A 170 -12.16 5.26 27.11
CA CYS A 170 -13.15 5.04 28.15
C CYS A 170 -14.39 4.36 27.55
N SER A 171 -14.53 3.05 27.75
CA SER A 171 -15.71 2.29 27.31
C SER A 171 -16.98 2.64 28.10
N ALA A 172 -18.12 2.18 27.61
CA ALA A 172 -19.44 2.36 28.21
C ALA A 172 -20.22 1.05 28.26
N THR A 173 -19.57 -0.03 28.70
CA THR A 173 -20.23 -1.30 29.01
C THR A 173 -21.15 -1.14 30.24
N LYS A 174 -21.90 -2.20 30.55
CA LYS A 174 -22.81 -2.19 31.70
C LYS A 174 -22.03 -2.13 33.02
N GLU A 175 -20.91 -2.84 33.03
CA GLU A 175 -19.93 -2.97 34.08
C GLU A 175 -19.20 -1.64 34.30
N ASP A 176 -18.72 -0.97 33.23
CA ASP A 176 -18.15 0.39 33.30
C ASP A 176 -19.13 1.37 33.95
N MET A 177 -20.40 1.34 33.53
CA MET A 177 -21.40 2.28 34.02
C MET A 177 -21.71 2.09 35.50
N TRP A 178 -21.79 0.85 35.96
CA TRP A 178 -21.99 0.53 37.38
C TRP A 178 -20.75 0.83 38.21
N GLY A 179 -19.56 0.53 37.69
CA GLY A 179 -18.29 0.85 38.33
C GLY A 179 -18.12 2.35 38.53
N LEU A 180 -18.26 3.15 37.47
CA LEU A 180 -18.12 4.60 37.52
C LEU A 180 -19.09 5.26 38.49
N SER A 181 -20.39 4.89 38.43
CA SER A 181 -21.37 5.42 39.39
C SER A 181 -21.12 4.97 40.84
N SER A 182 -20.41 3.86 41.06
CA SER A 182 -20.02 3.42 42.42
C SER A 182 -18.83 4.20 42.98
N VAL A 183 -17.90 4.64 42.12
CA VAL A 183 -16.69 5.38 42.55
C VAL A 183 -16.85 6.90 42.53
N GLU A 184 -17.81 7.45 41.77
CA GLU A 184 -17.95 8.89 41.55
C GLU A 184 -18.02 9.70 42.85
N ALA A 185 -18.85 9.28 43.81
CA ALA A 185 -18.99 9.98 45.09
C ALA A 185 -17.68 10.00 45.91
N LEU A 186 -16.88 8.92 45.81
CA LEU A 186 -15.58 8.82 46.47
C LEU A 186 -14.55 9.74 45.79
N VAL A 187 -14.51 9.77 44.45
CA VAL A 187 -13.69 10.73 43.68
C VAL A 187 -14.03 12.17 44.05
N ARG A 188 -15.32 12.53 44.04
CA ARG A 188 -15.78 13.88 44.41
C ARG A 188 -15.48 14.27 45.85
N SER A 189 -15.33 13.30 46.75
CA SER A 189 -14.97 13.55 48.16
C SER A 189 -13.48 13.88 48.38
N GLY A 190 -12.64 13.75 47.36
CA GLY A 190 -11.19 14.05 47.44
C GLY A 190 -10.27 12.87 47.13
N ALA A 191 -10.81 11.64 46.99
CA ALA A 191 -10.00 10.43 46.85
C ALA A 191 -9.75 10.06 45.38
N PRO A 192 -8.52 10.18 44.86
CA PRO A 192 -8.21 9.78 43.48
C PRO A 192 -8.30 8.26 43.29
N ILE A 193 -8.81 7.82 42.14
CA ILE A 193 -9.06 6.41 41.83
C ILE A 193 -8.57 6.09 40.41
N ASN A 194 -7.78 5.03 40.27
CA ASN A 194 -7.53 4.40 38.97
C ASN A 194 -8.74 3.53 38.62
N PHE A 195 -9.51 3.97 37.62
CA PHE A 195 -10.64 3.22 37.10
C PHE A 195 -10.21 2.42 35.87
N ASN A 196 -10.44 1.11 35.90
CA ASN A 196 -10.15 0.22 34.78
C ASN A 196 -11.42 0.04 33.96
N PHE A 197 -11.34 0.30 32.67
CA PHE A 197 -12.42 0.12 31.71
C PHE A 197 -12.38 -1.28 31.10
N ASP A 198 -13.54 -1.78 30.66
CA ASP A 198 -13.64 -3.04 29.91
C ASP A 198 -12.90 -2.99 28.56
N SER A 199 -12.59 -1.80 28.03
CA SER A 199 -11.65 -1.60 26.91
C SER A 199 -10.22 -2.10 27.20
N GLY A 200 -9.89 -2.33 28.47
CA GLY A 200 -8.55 -2.69 28.96
C GLY A 200 -7.71 -1.50 29.43
N GLU A 201 -8.18 -0.27 29.22
CA GLU A 201 -7.46 0.95 29.58
C GLU A 201 -7.75 1.43 31.02
N THR A 202 -6.85 2.24 31.59
CA THR A 202 -6.98 2.77 32.97
C THR A 202 -6.97 4.29 32.99
N LEU A 203 -8.00 4.90 33.60
CA LEU A 203 -8.08 6.36 33.82
C LEU A 203 -7.90 6.71 35.29
N LEU A 204 -6.99 7.64 35.58
CA LEU A 204 -6.91 8.28 36.90
C LEU A 204 -8.02 9.34 37.04
N LEU A 205 -9.09 8.99 37.75
CA LEU A 205 -10.15 9.90 38.14
C LEU A 205 -9.75 10.67 39.40
N THR A 206 -9.96 11.97 39.37
CA THR A 206 -9.61 12.91 40.44
C THR A 206 -10.73 13.94 40.63
N PRO A 207 -10.79 14.64 41.78
CA PRO A 207 -11.74 15.76 41.96
C PRO A 207 -11.62 16.84 40.89
N ALA A 208 -10.45 16.98 40.25
CA ALA A 208 -10.17 18.03 39.27
C ALA A 208 -10.65 17.68 37.84
N ASN A 209 -10.79 16.39 37.48
CA ASN A 209 -11.12 15.97 36.12
C ASN A 209 -12.46 15.21 35.98
N ILE A 210 -13.09 14.81 37.09
CA ILE A 210 -14.32 14.00 37.07
C ILE A 210 -15.49 14.69 36.36
N ASP A 211 -15.63 16.01 36.49
CA ASP A 211 -16.71 16.76 35.83
C ASP A 211 -16.49 16.93 34.32
N GLU A 212 -15.25 17.18 33.89
CA GLU A 212 -14.88 17.22 32.47
C GLU A 212 -15.08 15.85 31.81
N PHE A 213 -14.70 14.77 32.51
CA PHE A 213 -14.95 13.40 32.06
C PHE A 213 -16.45 13.08 31.93
N GLN A 214 -17.25 13.37 32.96
CA GLN A 214 -18.70 13.12 32.92
C GLN A 214 -19.39 13.95 31.82
N ALA A 215 -18.93 15.18 31.55
CA ALA A 215 -19.49 16.04 30.51
C ALA A 215 -19.40 15.44 29.09
N ILE A 216 -18.39 14.60 28.81
CA ILE A 216 -18.26 13.90 27.52
C ILE A 216 -18.79 12.45 27.57
N TRP A 217 -18.56 11.74 28.68
CA TRP A 217 -18.89 10.32 28.80
C TRP A 217 -20.39 10.07 29.04
N VAL A 218 -21.11 10.99 29.71
CA VAL A 218 -22.57 10.86 29.88
C VAL A 218 -23.32 11.00 28.55
N PRO A 219 -23.09 12.02 27.70
CA PRO A 219 -23.70 12.07 26.37
C PRO A 219 -23.38 10.84 25.51
N PHE A 220 -22.13 10.37 25.56
CA PHE A 220 -21.70 9.17 24.84
C PHE A 220 -22.50 7.92 25.26
N ARG A 221 -22.52 7.56 26.55
CA ARG A 221 -23.27 6.37 27.00
C ARG A 221 -24.77 6.49 26.72
N MET A 222 -25.34 7.70 26.82
CA MET A 222 -26.76 7.95 26.58
C MET A 222 -27.18 7.76 25.12
N SER A 223 -26.25 7.90 24.16
CA SER A 223 -26.53 7.66 22.73
C SER A 223 -27.06 6.24 22.46
N PHE A 224 -26.59 5.25 23.23
CA PHE A 224 -27.01 3.84 23.14
C PHE A 224 -28.39 3.54 23.77
N PHE A 225 -29.04 4.53 24.40
CA PHE A 225 -30.32 4.37 25.12
C PHE A 225 -31.46 5.18 24.48
N THR A 226 -31.35 5.51 23.19
CA THR A 226 -32.43 6.17 22.44
C THR A 226 -33.70 5.33 22.45
N ALA A 227 -34.79 5.90 22.99
CA ALA A 227 -36.08 5.24 23.07
C ALA A 227 -36.62 4.94 21.67
N THR A 228 -36.95 3.68 21.40
CA THR A 228 -37.64 3.28 20.18
C THR A 228 -39.09 3.77 20.24
N SER A 229 -39.33 5.00 19.81
CA SER A 229 -40.69 5.48 19.51
C SER A 229 -41.25 4.62 18.37
N GLN A 230 -42.07 3.63 18.71
CA GLN A 230 -42.86 2.91 17.73
C GLN A 230 -43.94 3.86 17.17
N THR A 231 -43.83 4.16 15.88
CA THR A 231 -44.85 4.81 15.05
C THR A 231 -44.97 4.04 13.75
#